data_AF-A0AAW0E712-F1
#
_entry.id   AF-A0AAW0E712-F1
#
_cell.length_a   1.000
_cell.length_b   1.000
_cell.length_c   1.000
_cell.angle_alpha   90.00
_cell.angle_beta   90.00
_cell.angle_gamma   90.00
#
_symmetry.space_group_name_H-M   'P 1'
#
loop_
_entity.id
_entity.type
_entity.pdbx_description
1 polymer ?
#
loop_
_entity_poly.entity_id
_entity_poly.type
_entity_poly.pdbx_seq_one_letter_code
_entity_poly.pdbx_strand_id
1 'polypeptide(L)'
;MNQIPPSHEIGNGDPSAALLHTQEPHTAATATEGDIKPSRPVANASAVQLLFLQVKAFLEATEDVDVDPETIQELLELLHNKQLEPSTASMLEDASHENSEDDEDYDPERPDHELDISALFTQKNDDTWSKAEVKSMMHDLKEKGSDYFVRHYVVLLGIPVPKLLIAFGINLCQDLRELSGPTMRYFLRVAMFRELRLRERLSQYSTIDHAVDLIRKSQRIIILTGAGISVSCGIPDFRSRNGLYASLGDYDLDDPQQMFDISYFKENPSVFYSFASQIYPSNFVPSPCHRFIKLVETKDKLLRNYTQNIDTLETAAGVERVIQCHGSFATASCLLCRRRVLGKEIETEIMSRKVPLCPVCNTSTAAPKKSTKSKKKARGEWDSAEEDESDAPTYPPGIMKASQKLSDEFDRSLEADRSKADLLLVIGTSLKVAPVADLLSHLPHSIPQILINKTPIRHINPDIVLLGNADDIVIHLCERLGWELPPPAPIETTPVSSSGARLQPARINAKKRVSSEIIDYEPPRQVGDSHVWLFPGAEGGKWLSDLEREVERRAREIEAAGGERTGTSTPQTRGSSPTSGGLSREVKKARIT
;
A
#
# COMPACT_ATOMS: atom_id res chain seq x y z
N MET A 1 -38.67 36.39 37.28
CA MET A 1 -38.45 37.57 36.42
C MET A 1 -37.83 37.05 35.13
N ASN A 2 -38.66 36.60 34.19
CA ASN A 2 -39.24 37.40 33.09
C ASN A 2 -38.14 37.75 32.05
N GLN A 3 -38.20 37.39 30.77
CA GLN A 3 -39.36 37.14 29.90
C GLN A 3 -38.95 36.46 28.59
N ILE A 4 -39.83 35.58 28.12
CA ILE A 4 -40.02 35.09 26.75
C ILE A 4 -40.86 36.13 25.98
N PRO A 5 -40.72 36.27 24.64
CA PRO A 5 -41.91 36.49 23.79
C PRO A 5 -41.81 35.72 22.43
N PRO A 6 -42.86 35.67 21.58
CA PRO A 6 -43.88 34.63 21.65
C PRO A 6 -44.12 33.88 20.33
N SER A 7 -44.88 32.79 20.46
CA SER A 7 -45.55 32.00 19.44
C SER A 7 -46.67 32.77 18.70
N HIS A 8 -46.86 32.47 17.43
CA HIS A 8 -48.10 32.71 16.69
C HIS A 8 -48.59 31.40 16.07
N GLU A 9 -49.86 31.09 16.34
CA GLU A 9 -50.57 29.88 16.00
C GLU A 9 -51.61 30.13 14.89
N ILE A 10 -51.83 29.08 14.09
CA ILE A 10 -53.06 28.65 13.39
C ILE A 10 -53.50 29.38 12.10
N GLY A 11 -53.60 28.56 11.04
CA GLY A 11 -54.43 28.79 9.87
C GLY A 11 -54.66 27.50 9.08
N ASN A 12 -55.76 26.80 9.39
CA ASN A 12 -56.29 25.63 8.69
C ASN A 12 -56.48 25.84 7.18
N GLY A 13 -56.28 24.80 6.38
CA GLY A 13 -56.75 24.77 4.99
C GLY A 13 -56.26 23.56 4.18
N ASP A 14 -56.87 22.40 4.39
CA ASP A 14 -57.02 21.35 3.36
C ASP A 14 -58.53 21.30 3.04
N PRO A 15 -58.96 21.21 1.76
CA PRO A 15 -59.12 19.88 1.18
C PRO A 15 -58.83 19.77 -0.34
N SER A 16 -58.17 18.68 -0.70
CA SER A 16 -58.55 17.72 -1.77
C SER A 16 -58.52 18.12 -3.26
N ALA A 17 -57.88 17.22 -4.01
CA ALA A 17 -58.12 16.79 -5.40
C ALA A 17 -57.59 17.66 -6.57
N ALA A 18 -56.51 17.17 -7.19
CA ALA A 18 -56.43 17.06 -8.65
C ALA A 18 -55.44 15.95 -9.05
N LEU A 19 -56.00 14.79 -9.42
CA LEU A 19 -55.35 13.80 -10.27
C LEU A 19 -54.96 14.44 -11.60
N LEU A 20 -53.70 14.30 -12.01
CA LEU A 20 -53.32 14.36 -13.42
C LEU A 20 -52.20 13.34 -13.67
N HIS A 21 -52.62 12.24 -14.31
CA HIS A 21 -51.76 11.35 -15.09
C HIS A 21 -50.92 12.15 -16.07
N THR A 22 -49.60 11.98 -16.03
CA THR A 22 -48.75 12.14 -17.22
C THR A 22 -47.73 11.01 -17.25
N GLN A 23 -47.74 10.35 -18.40
CA GLN A 23 -47.05 9.12 -18.76
C GLN A 23 -45.52 9.28 -18.73
N GLU A 24 -44.85 8.21 -18.30
CA GLU A 24 -43.44 7.95 -18.52
C GLU A 24 -43.09 7.93 -20.01
N PRO A 25 -41.87 8.35 -20.38
CA PRO A 25 -41.15 7.72 -21.46
C PRO A 25 -39.98 6.93 -20.87
N HIS A 26 -40.11 5.61 -20.97
CA HIS A 26 -39.01 4.66 -20.93
C HIS A 26 -37.89 5.09 -21.90
N THR A 27 -36.66 5.12 -21.41
CA THR A 27 -35.43 4.53 -22.00
C THR A 27 -34.20 5.25 -21.44
N ALA A 28 -33.64 4.72 -20.35
CA ALA A 28 -32.26 4.99 -19.95
C ALA A 28 -31.60 3.64 -19.69
N ALA A 29 -30.64 3.31 -20.55
CA ALA A 29 -29.89 2.07 -20.52
C ALA A 29 -29.13 1.95 -19.19
N THR A 30 -29.47 0.92 -18.44
CA THR A 30 -28.76 0.46 -17.25
C THR A 30 -27.35 0.03 -17.64
N ALA A 31 -26.35 0.77 -17.17
CA ALA A 31 -24.98 0.28 -17.11
C ALA A 31 -24.97 -0.88 -16.12
N THR A 32 -24.69 -2.08 -16.62
CA THR A 32 -24.58 -3.31 -15.84
C THR A 32 -23.50 -3.14 -14.77
N GLU A 33 -23.92 -3.19 -13.50
CA GLU A 33 -23.06 -3.53 -12.38
C GLU A 33 -22.23 -4.76 -12.76
N GLY A 34 -20.93 -4.69 -12.55
CA GLY A 34 -20.06 -5.84 -12.76
C GLY A 34 -20.47 -6.93 -11.77
N ASP A 35 -21.10 -7.97 -12.28
CA ASP A 35 -21.36 -9.22 -11.56
C ASP A 35 -20.03 -9.78 -11.04
N ILE A 36 -19.73 -9.51 -9.78
CA ILE A 36 -18.94 -10.43 -8.96
C ILE A 36 -19.76 -11.73 -8.99
N LYS A 37 -19.28 -12.73 -9.74
CA LYS A 37 -19.86 -14.06 -9.68
C LYS A 37 -19.97 -14.45 -8.20
N PRO A 38 -21.16 -14.73 -7.65
CA PRO A 38 -21.24 -15.25 -6.31
C PRO A 38 -20.45 -16.56 -6.29
N SER A 39 -19.39 -16.59 -5.49
CA SER A 39 -18.72 -17.84 -5.12
C SER A 39 -19.79 -18.82 -4.64
N ARG A 40 -19.65 -20.10 -5.01
CA ARG A 40 -20.61 -21.15 -4.69
C ARG A 40 -21.00 -21.06 -3.20
N PRO A 41 -22.30 -21.01 -2.86
CA PRO A 41 -22.73 -20.94 -1.48
C PRO A 41 -22.27 -22.20 -0.74
N VAL A 42 -21.74 -22.03 0.48
CA VAL A 42 -21.50 -23.11 1.45
C VAL A 42 -22.86 -23.64 1.90
N ALA A 43 -23.51 -24.43 1.05
CA ALA A 43 -24.77 -25.08 1.36
C ALA A 43 -24.48 -26.29 2.26
N ASN A 44 -24.93 -26.22 3.51
CA ASN A 44 -24.91 -27.26 4.55
C ASN A 44 -23.60 -27.46 5.35
N ALA A 45 -22.98 -26.39 5.83
CA ALA A 45 -22.05 -26.52 6.96
C ALA A 45 -22.82 -26.80 8.27
N SER A 46 -22.35 -27.77 9.07
CA SER A 46 -22.88 -27.97 10.43
C SER A 46 -22.63 -26.73 11.28
N ALA A 47 -23.41 -26.52 12.37
CA ALA A 47 -23.19 -25.36 13.26
C ALA A 47 -21.75 -25.30 13.80
N VAL A 48 -21.13 -26.47 14.02
CA VAL A 48 -19.73 -26.61 14.45
C VAL A 48 -18.77 -26.24 13.32
N GLN A 49 -19.05 -26.66 12.09
CA GLN A 49 -18.24 -26.31 10.92
C GLN A 49 -18.30 -24.81 10.62
N LEU A 50 -19.46 -24.18 10.79
CA LEU A 50 -19.61 -22.74 10.66
C LEU A 50 -18.83 -21.98 11.73
N LEU A 51 -18.88 -22.43 12.99
CA LEU A 51 -18.06 -21.87 14.06
C LEU A 51 -16.57 -21.95 13.71
N PHE A 52 -16.09 -23.12 13.28
CA PHE A 52 -14.69 -23.33 12.91
C PHE A 52 -14.24 -22.39 11.80
N LEU A 53 -15.03 -22.30 10.73
CA LEU A 53 -14.74 -21.42 9.61
C LEU A 53 -14.73 -19.93 10.00
N GLN A 54 -15.66 -19.50 10.87
CA GLN A 54 -15.69 -18.11 11.34
C GLN A 54 -14.50 -17.79 12.25
N VAL A 55 -14.13 -18.68 13.17
CA VAL A 55 -12.94 -18.48 14.03
C VAL A 55 -11.68 -18.43 13.18
N LYS A 56 -11.52 -19.35 12.21
CA LYS A 56 -10.39 -19.36 11.30
C LYS A 56 -10.26 -18.02 10.55
N ALA A 57 -11.35 -17.52 9.95
CA ALA A 57 -11.35 -16.23 9.25
C ALA A 57 -10.95 -15.05 10.15
N PHE A 58 -11.35 -15.05 11.42
CA PHE A 58 -10.95 -14.01 12.38
C PHE A 58 -9.51 -14.18 12.87
N LEU A 59 -8.97 -15.39 12.94
CA LEU A 59 -7.56 -15.62 13.29
C LEU A 59 -6.63 -15.24 12.13
N GLU A 60 -7.01 -15.52 10.89
CA GLU A 60 -6.25 -15.09 9.71
C GLU A 60 -6.20 -13.54 9.61
N ALA A 61 -7.27 -12.85 10.01
CA ALA A 61 -7.31 -11.39 10.03
C ALA A 61 -6.35 -10.73 11.04
N THR A 62 -5.70 -11.50 11.93
CA THR A 62 -4.74 -10.97 12.91
C THR A 62 -3.43 -10.49 12.26
N GLU A 63 -3.15 -10.90 11.02
CA GLU A 63 -2.03 -10.38 10.24
C GLU A 63 -2.20 -8.89 9.88
N ASP A 64 -3.46 -8.49 9.69
CA ASP A 64 -3.84 -7.15 9.25
C ASP A 64 -4.29 -6.25 10.41
N VAL A 65 -4.84 -6.84 11.47
CA VAL A 65 -5.53 -6.13 12.53
C VAL A 65 -5.00 -6.54 13.90
N ASP A 66 -4.44 -5.58 14.64
CA ASP A 66 -3.95 -5.81 15.98
C ASP A 66 -5.02 -6.44 16.88
N VAL A 67 -4.63 -7.55 17.51
CA VAL A 67 -5.44 -8.36 18.42
C VAL A 67 -4.71 -8.53 19.75
N ASP A 68 -5.46 -8.47 20.84
CA ASP A 68 -4.92 -8.72 22.17
C ASP A 68 -4.70 -10.24 22.37
N PRO A 69 -3.62 -10.68 23.03
CA PRO A 69 -3.36 -12.11 23.26
C PRO A 69 -4.51 -12.85 23.96
N GLU A 70 -5.23 -12.15 24.84
CA GLU A 70 -6.40 -12.69 25.54
C GLU A 70 -7.55 -13.03 24.57
N THR A 71 -7.74 -12.25 23.52
CA THR A 71 -8.75 -12.53 22.48
C THR A 71 -8.36 -13.76 21.67
N ILE A 72 -7.09 -13.93 21.32
CA ILE A 72 -6.62 -15.16 20.64
C ILE A 72 -6.90 -16.37 21.53
N GLN A 73 -6.52 -16.30 22.81
CA GLN A 73 -6.70 -17.38 23.77
C GLN A 73 -8.19 -17.75 23.91
N GLU A 74 -9.09 -16.76 24.03
CA GLU A 74 -10.54 -17.00 24.14
C GLU A 74 -11.09 -17.73 22.88
N LEU A 75 -10.63 -17.37 21.68
CA LEU A 75 -11.03 -18.04 20.44
C LEU A 75 -10.53 -19.49 20.38
N LEU A 76 -9.29 -19.74 20.78
CA LEU A 76 -8.71 -21.08 20.80
C LEU A 76 -9.37 -21.99 21.86
N GLU A 77 -9.67 -21.44 23.03
CA GLU A 77 -10.42 -22.16 24.08
C GLU A 77 -11.83 -22.54 23.62
N LEU A 78 -12.52 -21.65 22.90
CA LEU A 78 -13.82 -21.95 22.33
C LEU A 78 -13.76 -23.12 21.33
N LEU A 79 -12.73 -23.16 20.47
CA LEU A 79 -12.51 -24.27 19.55
C LEU A 79 -12.23 -25.57 20.29
N HIS A 80 -11.33 -25.54 21.28
CA HIS A 80 -10.98 -26.73 22.07
C HIS A 80 -12.19 -27.32 22.80
N ASN A 81 -13.03 -26.47 23.40
CA ASN A 81 -14.22 -26.89 24.13
C ASN A 81 -15.29 -27.54 23.22
N LYS A 82 -15.32 -27.20 21.93
CA LYS A 82 -16.25 -27.76 20.95
C LYS A 82 -15.69 -28.96 20.18
N GLN A 83 -14.37 -29.17 20.20
CA GLN A 83 -13.67 -30.30 19.58
C GLN A 83 -13.70 -31.61 20.40
N LEU A 84 -14.34 -31.62 21.58
CA LEU A 84 -14.55 -32.84 22.38
C LEU A 84 -15.57 -33.85 21.78
N GLU A 85 -16.03 -33.62 20.55
CA GLU A 85 -16.78 -34.60 19.74
C GLU A 85 -15.83 -35.34 18.76
N PRO A 86 -15.69 -36.68 18.83
CA PRO A 86 -14.59 -37.44 18.20
C PRO A 86 -14.48 -37.40 16.67
N SER A 87 -15.45 -36.80 15.96
CA SER A 87 -15.54 -36.84 14.50
C SER A 87 -14.87 -35.65 13.79
N THR A 88 -14.33 -34.67 14.53
CA THR A 88 -13.78 -33.42 13.96
C THR A 88 -12.26 -33.32 14.02
N ALA A 89 -11.59 -34.13 14.85
CA ALA A 89 -10.14 -34.11 15.02
C ALA A 89 -9.35 -34.51 13.77
N SER A 90 -9.91 -35.36 12.88
CA SER A 90 -9.19 -35.79 11.67
C SER A 90 -9.06 -34.69 10.60
N MET A 91 -9.83 -33.59 10.71
CA MET A 91 -9.74 -32.48 9.74
C MET A 91 -8.67 -31.43 10.12
N LEU A 92 -8.13 -31.51 11.35
CA LEU A 92 -7.03 -30.64 11.80
C LEU A 92 -5.68 -31.20 11.37
N GLU A 93 -5.54 -32.53 11.31
CA GLU A 93 -4.30 -33.18 10.88
C GLU A 93 -4.07 -33.02 9.36
N ASP A 94 -5.13 -33.05 8.54
CA ASP A 94 -5.05 -32.74 7.10
C ASP A 94 -4.73 -31.25 6.83
N ALA A 95 -4.99 -30.34 7.78
CA ALA A 95 -4.66 -28.92 7.65
C ALA A 95 -3.22 -28.59 8.11
N SER A 96 -2.55 -29.50 8.81
CA SER A 96 -1.12 -29.40 9.15
C SER A 96 -0.20 -30.14 8.17
N HIS A 97 -0.76 -30.89 7.21
CA HIS A 97 -0.03 -31.71 6.25
C HIS A 97 -0.06 -31.20 4.80
N GLU A 98 -0.26 -29.89 4.59
CA GLU A 98 0.05 -29.22 3.31
C GLU A 98 1.36 -28.41 3.33
N ASN A 99 2.26 -28.68 4.29
CA ASN A 99 3.64 -28.17 4.28
C ASN A 99 4.65 -29.34 4.16
N SER A 100 4.56 -30.08 3.06
CA SER A 100 5.70 -30.89 2.57
C SER A 100 5.94 -30.56 1.11
N GLU A 101 6.89 -29.66 0.91
CA GLU A 101 7.85 -29.55 -0.19
C GLU A 101 7.56 -30.39 -1.45
N ASP A 102 7.20 -29.67 -2.52
CA ASP A 102 7.75 -29.87 -3.87
C ASP A 102 7.57 -28.52 -4.62
N ASP A 103 8.34 -27.50 -4.23
CA ASP A 103 8.38 -26.18 -4.88
C ASP A 103 9.43 -26.16 -6.00
N GLU A 104 9.10 -26.77 -7.13
CA GLU A 104 9.60 -26.36 -8.46
C GLU A 104 8.46 -25.70 -9.24
N ASP A 105 8.02 -24.51 -8.84
CA ASP A 105 7.52 -23.44 -9.73
C ASP A 105 7.00 -22.25 -8.90
N TYR A 106 7.89 -21.28 -8.64
CA TYR A 106 7.51 -19.96 -8.12
C TYR A 106 6.71 -19.20 -9.20
N ASP A 107 5.38 -19.21 -9.12
CA ASP A 107 4.48 -18.41 -9.95
C ASP A 107 4.17 -17.05 -9.29
N PRO A 108 4.72 -15.93 -9.80
CA PRO A 108 4.45 -14.58 -9.29
C PRO A 108 3.04 -14.06 -9.59
N GLU A 109 2.12 -14.86 -10.16
CA GLU A 109 0.77 -14.45 -10.55
C GLU A 109 -0.35 -14.78 -9.55
N ARG A 110 -0.07 -15.45 -8.43
CA ARG A 110 -1.08 -15.74 -7.40
C ARG A 110 -1.50 -14.44 -6.69
N PRO A 111 -2.81 -14.12 -6.59
CA PRO A 111 -3.25 -12.99 -5.75
C PRO A 111 -2.81 -13.23 -4.31
N ASP A 112 -2.18 -12.22 -3.70
CA ASP A 112 -1.81 -12.20 -2.28
C ASP A 112 -3.03 -12.64 -1.44
N HIS A 113 -2.83 -13.50 -0.42
CA HIS A 113 -3.85 -14.14 0.44
C HIS A 113 -5.13 -13.31 0.64
N GLU A 114 -6.09 -13.50 -0.27
CA GLU A 114 -7.43 -12.95 -0.09
C GLU A 114 -8.08 -13.83 0.99
N LEU A 115 -8.24 -13.28 2.20
CA LEU A 115 -8.91 -13.95 3.31
C LEU A 115 -10.18 -14.65 2.77
N ASP A 116 -10.27 -15.98 2.81
CA ASP A 116 -11.46 -16.72 2.34
C ASP A 116 -12.58 -16.59 3.37
N ILE A 117 -13.14 -15.39 3.41
CA ILE A 117 -14.18 -14.93 4.33
C ILE A 117 -15.58 -15.30 3.87
N SER A 118 -15.71 -16.10 2.81
CA SER A 118 -17.02 -16.60 2.34
C SER A 118 -17.81 -17.24 3.49
N ALA A 119 -17.09 -17.82 4.46
CA ALA A 119 -17.58 -18.36 5.72
C ALA A 119 -18.22 -17.36 6.71
N LEU A 120 -17.84 -16.08 6.69
CA LEU A 120 -18.41 -15.06 7.59
C LEU A 120 -19.84 -14.68 7.20
N PHE A 121 -20.24 -15.00 5.96
CA PHE A 121 -21.55 -14.69 5.41
C PHE A 121 -22.49 -15.89 5.56
N THR A 122 -23.55 -15.74 6.35
CA THR A 122 -24.68 -16.69 6.30
C THR A 122 -25.81 -16.09 5.49
N GLN A 123 -26.38 -16.89 4.57
CA GLN A 123 -27.60 -16.53 3.85
C GLN A 123 -28.81 -16.55 4.81
N LYS A 124 -28.98 -15.46 5.55
CA LYS A 124 -30.28 -14.97 5.99
C LYS A 124 -30.27 -13.47 5.79
N ASN A 125 -31.05 -12.99 4.82
CA ASN A 125 -31.47 -11.59 4.79
C ASN A 125 -32.23 -11.34 6.08
N ASP A 126 -31.53 -10.81 7.06
CA ASP A 126 -32.10 -10.36 8.31
C ASP A 126 -32.57 -8.92 8.06
N ASP A 127 -33.86 -8.65 8.20
CA ASP A 127 -34.48 -7.31 8.02
C ASP A 127 -34.02 -6.30 9.09
N THR A 128 -32.88 -6.55 9.74
CA THR A 128 -32.31 -5.81 10.86
C THR A 128 -31.92 -4.39 10.48
N TRP A 129 -31.53 -4.14 9.23
CA TRP A 129 -31.16 -2.83 8.71
C TRP A 129 -31.78 -2.58 7.34
N SER A 130 -32.30 -1.37 7.13
CA SER A 130 -32.66 -0.92 5.79
C SER A 130 -31.41 -0.65 4.95
N LYS A 131 -31.53 -0.78 3.61
CA LYS A 131 -30.43 -0.46 2.69
C LYS A 131 -29.93 0.98 2.85
N ALA A 132 -30.81 1.91 3.20
CA ALA A 132 -30.46 3.30 3.43
C ALA A 132 -29.61 3.49 4.70
N GLU A 133 -29.94 2.79 5.79
CA GLU A 133 -29.17 2.82 7.03
C GLU A 133 -27.78 2.22 6.83
N VAL A 134 -27.68 1.05 6.18
CA VAL A 134 -26.39 0.43 5.86
C VAL A 134 -25.55 1.40 5.03
N LYS A 135 -26.12 1.98 3.97
CA LYS A 135 -25.42 2.96 3.13
C LYS A 135 -24.94 4.17 3.93
N SER A 136 -25.74 4.69 4.86
CA SER A 136 -25.36 5.80 5.73
C SER A 136 -24.22 5.42 6.68
N MET A 137 -24.29 4.23 7.28
CA MET A 137 -23.24 3.71 8.17
C MET A 137 -21.91 3.52 7.42
N MET A 138 -21.96 2.91 6.23
CA MET A 138 -20.77 2.72 5.40
C MET A 138 -20.19 4.06 4.93
N HIS A 139 -21.05 5.03 4.60
CA HIS A 139 -20.61 6.39 4.27
C HIS A 139 -19.90 7.07 5.45
N ASP A 140 -20.48 7.01 6.65
CA ASP A 140 -19.86 7.56 7.86
C ASP A 140 -18.51 6.89 8.15
N LEU A 141 -18.40 5.56 8.00
CA LEU A 141 -17.15 4.84 8.18
C LEU A 141 -16.09 5.31 7.16
N LYS A 142 -16.45 5.36 5.88
CA LYS A 142 -15.53 5.68 4.77
C LYS A 142 -15.08 7.15 4.79
N GLU A 143 -15.91 8.07 5.28
CA GLU A 143 -15.58 9.50 5.31
C GLU A 143 -15.01 9.98 6.65
N LYS A 144 -15.50 9.45 7.78
CA LYS A 144 -15.13 9.92 9.12
C LYS A 144 -14.21 8.96 9.87
N GLY A 145 -14.08 7.71 9.39
CA GLY A 145 -13.17 6.71 9.95
C GLY A 145 -13.75 5.88 11.10
N SER A 146 -12.95 4.91 11.52
CA SER A 146 -13.31 3.91 12.53
C SER A 146 -13.52 4.50 13.93
N ASP A 147 -12.72 5.51 14.34
CA ASP A 147 -12.90 6.18 15.64
C ASP A 147 -14.27 6.85 15.75
N TYR A 148 -14.64 7.63 14.74
CA TYR A 148 -15.98 8.23 14.67
C TYR A 148 -17.06 7.14 14.69
N PHE A 149 -16.88 6.07 13.91
CA PHE A 149 -17.87 4.99 13.82
C PHE A 149 -18.10 4.34 15.18
N VAL A 150 -17.04 3.95 15.89
CA VAL A 150 -17.13 3.34 17.22
C VAL A 150 -17.74 4.32 18.22
N ARG A 151 -17.26 5.56 18.26
CA ARG A 151 -17.79 6.58 19.16
C ARG A 151 -19.28 6.86 18.92
N HIS A 152 -19.69 6.98 17.66
CA HIS A 152 -21.07 7.32 17.32
C HIS A 152 -22.00 6.13 17.50
N TYR A 153 -21.73 5.00 16.84
CA TYR A 153 -22.66 3.88 16.79
C TYR A 153 -22.58 2.97 18.02
N VAL A 154 -21.39 2.73 18.58
CA VAL A 154 -21.23 1.86 19.75
C VAL A 154 -21.43 2.65 21.05
N VAL A 155 -20.77 3.80 21.20
CA VAL A 155 -20.77 4.54 22.49
C VAL A 155 -21.98 5.45 22.64
N LEU A 156 -22.27 6.32 21.66
CA LEU A 156 -23.35 7.30 21.76
C LEU A 156 -24.73 6.70 21.51
N LEU A 157 -24.88 5.89 20.46
CA LEU A 157 -26.15 5.23 20.13
C LEU A 157 -26.37 3.92 20.89
N GLY A 158 -25.33 3.36 21.52
CA GLY A 158 -25.43 2.14 22.32
C GLY A 158 -25.79 0.89 21.53
N ILE A 159 -25.46 0.83 20.22
CA ILE A 159 -25.85 -0.29 19.37
C ILE A 159 -24.95 -1.50 19.69
N PRO A 160 -25.51 -2.69 19.99
CA PRO A 160 -24.72 -3.88 20.24
C PRO A 160 -23.86 -4.27 19.04
N VAL A 161 -22.60 -4.62 19.28
CA VAL A 161 -21.64 -4.98 18.22
C VAL A 161 -22.14 -6.10 17.30
N PRO A 162 -22.75 -7.21 17.79
CA PRO A 162 -23.30 -8.24 16.90
C PRO A 162 -24.34 -7.69 15.92
N LYS A 163 -25.12 -6.67 16.31
CA LYS A 163 -26.09 -6.01 15.41
C LYS A 163 -25.39 -5.16 14.36
N LEU A 164 -24.28 -4.49 14.70
CA LEU A 164 -23.49 -3.73 13.74
C LEU A 164 -22.79 -4.64 12.73
N LEU A 165 -22.27 -5.80 13.16
CA LEU A 165 -21.63 -6.76 12.26
C LEU A 165 -22.56 -7.23 11.14
N ILE A 166 -23.87 -7.33 11.39
CA ILE A 166 -24.87 -7.63 10.35
C ILE A 166 -24.88 -6.55 9.27
N ALA A 167 -24.66 -5.27 9.60
CA ALA A 167 -24.56 -4.20 8.60
C ALA A 167 -23.34 -4.36 7.68
N PHE A 168 -22.29 -5.06 8.14
CA PHE A 168 -21.12 -5.45 7.33
C PHE A 168 -21.31 -6.79 6.60
N GLY A 169 -22.50 -7.38 6.68
CA GLY A 169 -22.81 -8.71 6.14
C GLY A 169 -22.24 -9.86 6.96
N ILE A 170 -21.74 -9.61 8.18
CA ILE A 170 -21.15 -10.63 9.05
C ILE A 170 -22.19 -11.04 10.08
N ASN A 171 -22.59 -12.30 10.03
CA ASN A 171 -23.55 -12.85 10.97
C ASN A 171 -22.89 -13.94 11.82
N LEU A 172 -22.49 -13.57 13.03
CA LEU A 172 -21.83 -14.45 13.97
C LEU A 172 -22.73 -15.61 14.39
N CYS A 173 -22.16 -16.80 14.53
CA CYS A 173 -22.84 -17.92 15.18
C CYS A 173 -23.12 -17.63 16.66
N GLN A 174 -24.04 -18.39 17.26
CA GLN A 174 -24.48 -18.14 18.64
C GLN A 174 -23.32 -18.15 19.64
N ASP A 175 -22.42 -19.12 19.52
CA ASP A 175 -21.26 -19.26 20.40
C ASP A 175 -20.34 -18.03 20.35
N LEU A 176 -20.13 -17.45 19.17
CA LEU A 176 -19.30 -16.25 19.01
C LEU A 176 -19.97 -15.00 19.57
N ARG A 177 -21.31 -14.90 19.54
CA ARG A 177 -22.04 -13.73 20.06
C ARG A 177 -21.96 -13.59 21.58
N GLU A 178 -21.61 -14.67 22.28
CA GLU A 178 -21.54 -14.74 23.74
C GLU A 178 -20.13 -14.47 24.29
N LEU A 179 -19.14 -14.26 23.42
CA LEU A 179 -17.76 -13.97 23.81
C LEU A 179 -17.60 -12.58 24.44
N SER A 180 -16.43 -12.37 25.03
CA SER A 180 -16.10 -11.16 25.76
C SER A 180 -16.21 -9.86 24.93
N GLY A 181 -16.40 -8.74 25.63
CA GLY A 181 -16.43 -7.41 25.01
C GLY A 181 -15.18 -7.04 24.20
N PRO A 182 -13.94 -7.34 24.66
CA PRO A 182 -12.72 -7.21 23.86
C PRO A 182 -12.80 -7.95 22.51
N THR A 183 -13.21 -9.21 22.52
CA THR A 183 -13.32 -10.03 21.32
C THR A 183 -14.39 -9.51 20.35
N MET A 184 -15.52 -9.01 20.87
CA MET A 184 -16.50 -8.29 20.04
C MET A 184 -15.91 -7.05 19.38
N ARG A 185 -15.14 -6.24 20.11
CA ARG A 185 -14.48 -5.06 19.52
C ARG A 185 -13.47 -5.45 18.45
N TYR A 186 -12.75 -6.55 18.64
CA TYR A 186 -11.85 -7.10 17.64
C TYR A 186 -12.62 -7.46 16.35
N PHE A 187 -13.72 -8.21 16.45
CA PHE A 187 -14.55 -8.56 15.28
C PHE A 187 -15.06 -7.33 14.53
N LEU A 188 -15.51 -6.30 15.26
CA LEU A 188 -15.92 -5.04 14.64
C LEU A 188 -14.76 -4.33 13.95
N ARG A 189 -13.56 -4.34 14.55
CA ARG A 189 -12.36 -3.75 13.96
C ARG A 189 -12.01 -4.44 12.65
N VAL A 190 -12.03 -5.77 12.61
CA VAL A 190 -11.82 -6.57 11.39
C VAL A 190 -12.86 -6.22 10.31
N ALA A 191 -14.14 -6.13 10.68
CA ALA A 191 -15.21 -5.78 9.75
C ALA A 191 -15.04 -4.37 9.15
N MET A 192 -14.75 -3.38 9.99
CA MET A 192 -14.51 -1.99 9.55
C MET A 192 -13.26 -1.90 8.68
N PHE A 193 -12.16 -2.57 9.06
CA PHE A 193 -10.91 -2.55 8.31
C PHE A 193 -11.11 -3.12 6.91
N ARG A 194 -11.85 -4.23 6.78
CA ARG A 194 -12.21 -4.79 5.47
C ARG A 194 -12.95 -3.79 4.59
N GLU A 195 -13.97 -3.14 5.14
CA GLU A 195 -14.77 -2.18 4.37
C GLU A 195 -13.97 -0.93 3.97
N LEU A 196 -13.03 -0.48 4.81
CA LEU A 196 -12.16 0.66 4.52
C LEU A 196 -11.16 0.37 3.39
N ARG A 197 -10.74 -0.90 3.20
CA ARG A 197 -9.92 -1.32 2.04
C ARG A 197 -10.69 -1.25 0.72
N LEU A 198 -12.02 -1.38 0.77
CA LEU A 198 -12.90 -1.34 -0.40
C LEU A 198 -13.25 0.10 -0.80
N ARG A 199 -12.22 0.86 -1.22
CA ARG A 199 -12.41 2.21 -1.78
C ARG A 199 -12.91 2.13 -3.22
N GLU A 200 -13.98 2.88 -3.48
CA GLU A 200 -14.47 3.12 -4.83
C GLU A 200 -13.70 4.26 -5.49
N ARG A 201 -13.35 4.06 -6.77
CA ARG A 201 -12.68 5.08 -7.58
C ARG A 201 -13.60 6.26 -7.85
N LEU A 202 -13.07 7.47 -7.74
CA LEU A 202 -13.73 8.71 -8.16
C LEU A 202 -13.70 8.81 -9.69
N SER A 203 -14.79 8.39 -10.32
CA SER A 203 -14.89 8.27 -11.78
C SER A 203 -14.70 9.57 -12.55
N GLN A 204 -14.89 10.72 -11.91
CA GLN A 204 -14.66 12.05 -12.49
C GLN A 204 -13.18 12.36 -12.77
N TYR A 205 -12.24 11.62 -12.18
CA TYR A 205 -10.81 11.77 -12.42
C TYR A 205 -10.29 10.56 -13.20
N SER A 206 -9.43 10.79 -14.21
CA SER A 206 -8.96 9.71 -15.11
C SER A 206 -7.81 10.13 -16.03
N THR A 207 -7.65 11.43 -16.31
CA THR A 207 -6.65 11.94 -17.26
C THR A 207 -5.44 12.56 -16.56
N ILE A 208 -4.32 12.69 -17.28
CA ILE A 208 -3.16 13.47 -16.81
C ILE A 208 -3.57 14.93 -16.53
N ASP A 209 -4.49 15.48 -17.33
CA ASP A 209 -5.00 16.85 -17.12
C ASP A 209 -5.71 16.97 -15.77
N HIS A 210 -6.50 15.96 -15.40
CA HIS A 210 -7.11 15.88 -14.07
C HIS A 210 -6.04 15.81 -12.96
N ALA A 211 -4.96 15.02 -13.14
CA ALA A 211 -3.86 14.96 -12.18
C ALA A 211 -3.18 16.32 -11.99
N VAL A 212 -2.87 17.01 -13.09
CA VAL A 212 -2.26 18.35 -13.09
C VAL A 212 -3.19 19.36 -12.40
N ASP A 213 -4.48 19.33 -12.70
CA ASP A 213 -5.46 20.22 -12.07
C ASP A 213 -5.65 19.95 -10.58
N LEU A 214 -5.66 18.69 -10.17
CA LEU A 214 -5.70 18.30 -8.75
C LEU A 214 -4.48 18.85 -8.03
N ILE A 215 -3.27 18.58 -8.51
CA ILE A 215 -2.02 19.08 -7.90
C ILE A 215 -2.02 20.63 -7.84
N ARG A 216 -2.53 21.29 -8.88
CA ARG A 216 -2.62 22.75 -8.93
C ARG A 216 -3.57 23.32 -7.89
N LYS A 217 -4.76 22.72 -7.71
CA LYS A 217 -5.85 23.22 -6.85
C LYS A 217 -5.64 22.85 -5.37
N SER A 218 -5.14 21.65 -5.09
CA SER A 218 -4.93 21.13 -3.74
C SER A 218 -3.91 21.95 -2.95
N GLN A 219 -4.14 22.07 -1.64
CA GLN A 219 -3.33 22.82 -0.68
C GLN A 219 -2.81 21.94 0.46
N ARG A 220 -3.34 20.72 0.60
CA ARG A 220 -3.07 19.81 1.72
C ARG A 220 -2.77 18.42 1.18
N ILE A 221 -1.72 18.35 0.38
CA ILE A 221 -1.31 17.15 -0.33
C ILE A 221 -0.55 16.22 0.62
N ILE A 222 -1.00 14.98 0.74
CA ILE A 222 -0.22 13.89 1.34
C ILE A 222 0.55 13.19 0.23
N ILE A 223 1.87 13.03 0.40
CA ILE A 223 2.71 12.26 -0.51
C ILE A 223 3.25 11.03 0.21
N LEU A 224 2.92 9.86 -0.30
CA LEU A 224 3.40 8.58 0.17
C LEU A 224 4.53 8.08 -0.72
N THR A 225 5.69 7.76 -0.14
CA THR A 225 6.88 7.35 -0.89
C THR A 225 7.46 6.03 -0.42
N GLY A 226 8.02 5.27 -1.36
CA GLY A 226 8.81 4.07 -1.08
C GLY A 226 10.08 3.99 -1.92
N ALA A 227 10.70 2.81 -1.94
CA ALA A 227 12.07 2.64 -2.47
C ALA A 227 12.21 3.05 -3.94
N GLY A 228 11.13 3.03 -4.73
CA GLY A 228 11.12 3.41 -6.13
C GLY A 228 11.59 4.84 -6.41
N ILE A 229 11.43 5.78 -5.46
CA ILE A 229 11.93 7.15 -5.64
C ILE A 229 13.45 7.28 -5.48
N SER A 230 14.11 6.25 -4.93
CA SER A 230 15.56 6.23 -4.65
C SER A 230 16.35 5.36 -5.64
N VAL A 231 15.68 4.66 -6.57
CA VAL A 231 16.33 3.81 -7.59
C VAL A 231 17.28 4.61 -8.47
N SER A 232 16.87 5.79 -8.93
CA SER A 232 17.71 6.67 -9.74
C SER A 232 18.87 7.31 -8.97
N CYS A 233 18.82 7.30 -7.63
CA CYS A 233 19.93 7.71 -6.77
C CYS A 233 21.05 6.66 -6.72
N GLY A 234 20.81 5.43 -7.20
CA GLY A 234 21.74 4.31 -7.12
C GLY A 234 21.47 3.37 -5.93
N ILE A 235 20.35 3.55 -5.22
CA ILE A 235 19.89 2.65 -4.17
C ILE A 235 18.90 1.67 -4.80
N PRO A 236 19.23 0.38 -4.96
CA PRO A 236 18.29 -0.58 -5.51
C PRO A 236 17.06 -0.69 -4.60
N ASP A 237 15.89 -0.89 -5.19
CA ASP A 237 14.70 -1.24 -4.42
C ASP A 237 14.82 -2.68 -3.89
N PHE A 238 13.94 -3.06 -2.97
CA PHE A 238 14.05 -4.37 -2.34
C PHE A 238 13.59 -5.51 -3.27
N ARG A 239 12.49 -5.28 -4.00
CA ARG A 239 11.66 -6.35 -4.57
C ARG A 239 11.76 -6.52 -6.09
N SER A 240 12.34 -5.57 -6.83
CA SER A 240 12.48 -5.74 -8.27
C SER A 240 13.42 -6.89 -8.62
N ARG A 241 13.40 -7.31 -9.89
CA ARG A 241 14.26 -8.38 -10.43
C ARG A 241 15.75 -8.18 -10.14
N ASN A 242 16.21 -6.92 -10.09
CA ASN A 242 17.58 -6.54 -9.77
C ASN A 242 17.68 -5.87 -8.38
N GLY A 243 16.66 -6.07 -7.55
CA GLY A 243 16.56 -5.48 -6.22
C GLY A 243 17.43 -6.20 -5.21
N LEU A 244 17.47 -5.66 -3.99
CA LEU A 244 18.32 -6.18 -2.92
C LEU A 244 18.08 -7.67 -2.63
N TYR A 245 16.83 -8.11 -2.64
CA TYR A 245 16.47 -9.49 -2.31
C TYR A 245 17.06 -10.50 -3.31
N ALA A 246 17.22 -10.13 -4.57
CA ALA A 246 17.87 -10.98 -5.58
C ALA A 246 19.39 -11.14 -5.34
N SER A 247 20.01 -10.20 -4.62
CA SER A 247 21.45 -10.25 -4.27
C SER A 247 21.73 -10.89 -2.90
N LEU A 248 20.68 -11.17 -2.13
CA LEU A 248 20.78 -11.76 -0.79
C LEU A 248 20.74 -13.29 -0.80
N GLY A 249 20.57 -13.94 -1.96
CA GLY A 249 20.61 -15.40 -2.08
C GLY A 249 21.94 -16.06 -1.67
N ASP A 250 22.99 -15.25 -1.44
CA ASP A 250 24.25 -15.70 -0.84
C ASP A 250 24.17 -15.87 0.70
N TYR A 251 23.09 -15.40 1.34
CA TYR A 251 22.80 -15.58 2.75
C TYR A 251 21.71 -16.63 2.93
N ASP A 252 21.90 -17.52 3.92
CA ASP A 252 20.96 -18.58 4.28
C ASP A 252 19.75 -17.97 5.02
N LEU A 253 18.92 -17.24 4.28
CA LEU A 253 17.71 -16.56 4.74
C LEU A 253 16.51 -17.20 4.05
N ASP A 254 15.55 -17.70 4.84
CA ASP A 254 14.30 -18.26 4.31
C ASP A 254 13.41 -17.18 3.66
N ASP A 255 13.42 -15.97 4.25
CA ASP A 255 12.78 -14.77 3.70
C ASP A 255 13.73 -13.57 3.84
N PRO A 256 14.06 -12.86 2.73
CA PRO A 256 14.84 -11.63 2.77
C PRO A 256 14.30 -10.55 3.74
N GLN A 257 13.02 -10.57 4.12
CA GLN A 257 12.45 -9.68 5.14
C GLN A 257 12.98 -9.96 6.56
N GLN A 258 13.44 -11.18 6.84
CA GLN A 258 14.01 -11.58 8.13
C GLN A 258 15.20 -10.69 8.54
N MET A 259 15.92 -10.09 7.58
CA MET A 259 17.02 -9.16 7.89
C MET A 259 16.59 -7.92 8.70
N PHE A 260 15.30 -7.57 8.66
CA PHE A 260 14.72 -6.46 9.41
C PHE A 260 14.02 -6.90 10.71
N ASP A 261 13.84 -8.21 10.91
CA ASP A 261 13.27 -8.78 12.12
C ASP A 261 14.19 -8.52 13.33
N ILE A 262 13.58 -8.20 14.47
CA ILE A 262 14.34 -7.84 15.68
C ILE A 262 14.97 -9.05 16.36
N SER A 263 14.33 -10.22 16.31
CA SER A 263 14.84 -11.48 16.84
C SER A 263 16.03 -11.93 15.99
N TYR A 264 15.88 -11.95 14.67
CA TYR A 264 16.98 -12.26 13.75
C TYR A 264 18.14 -11.25 13.90
N PHE A 265 17.85 -9.95 14.01
CA PHE A 265 18.88 -8.93 14.21
C PHE A 265 19.67 -9.11 15.52
N LYS A 266 19.06 -9.66 16.58
CA LYS A 266 19.77 -9.93 17.84
C LYS A 266 20.74 -11.11 17.70
N GLU A 267 20.39 -12.09 16.88
CA GLU A 267 21.20 -13.28 16.62
C GLU A 267 22.32 -12.97 15.62
N ASN A 268 22.00 -12.33 14.50
CA ASN A 268 22.91 -12.08 13.37
C ASN A 268 22.87 -10.62 12.87
N PRO A 269 23.30 -9.63 13.68
CA PRO A 269 23.32 -8.21 13.30
C PRO A 269 24.26 -7.89 12.12
N SER A 270 25.24 -8.75 11.82
CA SER A 270 26.20 -8.54 10.73
C SER A 270 25.54 -8.48 9.35
N VAL A 271 24.46 -9.22 9.14
CA VAL A 271 23.72 -9.25 7.85
C VAL A 271 23.09 -7.89 7.58
N PHE A 272 22.42 -7.30 8.58
CA PHE A 272 21.89 -5.94 8.45
C PHE A 272 23.01 -4.92 8.19
N TYR A 273 24.14 -5.03 8.90
CA TYR A 273 25.23 -4.05 8.77
C TYR A 273 26.09 -4.21 7.52
N SER A 274 26.13 -5.39 6.90
CA SER A 274 26.74 -5.58 5.57
C SER A 274 25.96 -4.77 4.52
N PHE A 275 24.63 -4.76 4.65
CA PHE A 275 23.72 -3.99 3.81
C PHE A 275 23.68 -2.49 4.16
N ALA A 276 23.66 -2.12 5.44
CA ALA A 276 23.53 -0.73 5.89
C ALA A 276 24.62 0.18 5.28
N SER A 277 25.81 -0.36 5.01
CA SER A 277 26.89 0.35 4.32
C SER A 277 26.53 0.81 2.89
N GLN A 278 25.64 0.09 2.22
CA GLN A 278 25.22 0.36 0.83
C GLN A 278 24.14 1.44 0.73
N ILE A 279 23.37 1.65 1.80
CA ILE A 279 22.23 2.60 1.82
C ILE A 279 22.48 3.81 2.71
N TYR A 280 23.70 3.98 3.20
CA TYR A 280 24.03 5.07 4.10
C TYR A 280 23.97 6.42 3.36
N PRO A 281 23.38 7.48 3.94
CA PRO A 281 22.96 8.68 3.21
C PRO A 281 24.09 9.49 2.54
N SER A 282 25.30 9.47 3.10
CA SER A 282 26.42 10.34 2.71
C SER A 282 27.00 10.09 1.32
N ASN A 283 26.46 9.12 0.56
CA ASN A 283 26.93 8.74 -0.77
C ASN A 283 25.99 9.11 -1.92
N PHE A 284 24.80 9.67 -1.65
CA PHE A 284 23.72 9.75 -2.63
C PHE A 284 23.19 11.16 -2.86
N VAL A 285 22.73 11.44 -4.07
CA VAL A 285 22.10 12.72 -4.46
C VAL A 285 20.59 12.49 -4.59
N PRO A 286 19.74 13.33 -3.99
CA PRO A 286 18.29 13.18 -4.10
C PRO A 286 17.78 13.26 -5.54
N SER A 287 16.88 12.33 -5.89
CA SER A 287 16.24 12.22 -7.21
C SER A 287 15.31 13.40 -7.54
N PRO A 288 14.93 13.58 -8.83
CA PRO A 288 13.83 14.46 -9.21
C PRO A 288 12.56 14.30 -8.36
N CYS A 289 12.17 13.07 -8.00
CA CYS A 289 11.04 12.84 -7.09
C CYS A 289 11.21 13.53 -5.72
N HIS A 290 12.38 13.39 -5.07
CA HIS A 290 12.66 14.06 -3.80
C HIS A 290 12.58 15.59 -3.93
N ARG A 291 13.14 16.12 -5.02
CA ARG A 291 13.12 17.56 -5.33
C ARG A 291 11.72 18.07 -5.64
N PHE A 292 10.87 17.25 -6.26
CA PHE A 292 9.45 17.55 -6.44
C PHE A 292 8.71 17.64 -5.11
N ILE A 293 8.95 16.72 -4.18
CA ILE A 293 8.36 16.80 -2.84
C ILE A 293 8.76 18.11 -2.16
N LYS A 294 10.04 18.50 -2.25
CA LYS A 294 10.51 19.80 -1.74
C LYS A 294 9.86 20.98 -2.45
N LEU A 295 9.62 20.87 -3.75
CA LEU A 295 8.96 21.90 -4.54
C LEU A 295 7.48 22.07 -4.14
N VAL A 296 6.77 20.97 -3.91
CA VAL A 296 5.40 20.97 -3.38
C VAL A 296 5.34 21.62 -1.99
N GLU A 297 6.32 21.33 -1.13
CA GLU A 297 6.47 21.97 0.18
C GLU A 297 6.77 23.47 0.08
N THR A 298 7.69 23.86 -0.80
CA THR A 298 8.09 25.27 -1.00
C THR A 298 6.93 26.10 -1.58
N LYS A 299 5.98 25.45 -2.26
CA LYS A 299 4.73 26.06 -2.73
C LYS A 299 3.59 26.05 -1.69
N ASP A 300 3.89 25.65 -0.44
CA ASP A 300 2.96 25.55 0.68
C ASP A 300 1.76 24.62 0.43
N LYS A 301 1.98 23.56 -0.36
CA LYS A 301 0.94 22.57 -0.71
C LYS A 301 1.12 21.23 -0.01
N LEU A 302 2.32 20.94 0.49
CA LEU A 302 2.62 19.67 1.16
C LEU A 302 2.01 19.70 2.56
N LEU A 303 1.04 18.83 2.84
CA LEU A 303 0.59 18.56 4.20
C LEU A 303 1.64 17.71 4.93
N ARG A 304 1.99 16.57 4.32
CA ARG A 304 2.98 15.63 4.84
C ARG A 304 3.54 14.75 3.74
N ASN A 305 4.81 14.39 3.86
CA ASN A 305 5.39 13.25 3.16
C ASN A 305 5.57 12.07 4.14
N TYR A 306 4.88 10.96 3.91
CA TYR A 306 5.09 9.71 4.62
C TYR A 306 6.00 8.81 3.79
N THR A 307 7.20 8.54 4.29
CA THR A 307 8.18 7.73 3.58
C THR A 307 8.40 6.39 4.26
N GLN A 308 8.44 5.32 3.46
CA GLN A 308 8.88 3.99 3.87
C GLN A 308 10.41 3.86 3.83
N ASN A 309 11.09 4.84 3.24
CA ASN A 309 12.53 4.81 3.05
C ASN A 309 13.25 5.14 4.36
N ILE A 310 14.39 4.48 4.55
CA ILE A 310 15.30 4.71 5.67
C ILE A 310 16.57 5.47 5.26
N ASP A 311 16.71 5.78 3.96
CA ASP A 311 17.88 6.41 3.33
C ASP A 311 18.03 7.92 3.65
N THR A 312 17.00 8.56 4.24
CA THR A 312 16.98 9.97 4.65
C THR A 312 17.19 10.98 3.51
N LEU A 313 17.00 10.57 2.25
CA LEU A 313 17.19 11.45 1.09
C LEU A 313 16.15 12.57 1.02
N GLU A 314 15.00 12.42 1.66
CA GLU A 314 13.98 13.46 1.80
C GLU A 314 14.54 14.65 2.58
N THR A 315 15.18 14.38 3.73
CA THR A 315 15.84 15.41 4.54
C THR A 315 17.03 16.02 3.81
N ALA A 316 17.79 15.21 3.05
CA ALA A 316 18.89 15.72 2.22
C ALA A 316 18.40 16.63 1.07
N ALA A 317 17.19 16.39 0.54
CA ALA A 317 16.51 17.30 -0.38
C ALA A 317 15.93 18.55 0.30
N GLY A 318 16.02 18.62 1.64
CA GLY A 318 15.54 19.71 2.46
C GLY A 318 14.06 19.64 2.80
N VAL A 319 13.38 18.50 2.61
CA VAL A 319 11.97 18.32 3.00
C VAL A 319 11.88 18.32 4.52
N GLU A 320 11.04 19.21 5.06
CA GLU A 320 10.86 19.38 6.51
C GLU A 320 9.65 18.59 7.02
N ARG A 321 8.57 18.54 6.25
CA ARG A 321 7.29 17.89 6.61
C ARG A 321 7.30 16.39 6.28
N VAL A 322 8.39 15.70 6.63
CA VAL A 322 8.57 14.25 6.39
C VAL A 322 8.37 13.43 7.67
N ILE A 323 7.71 12.29 7.55
CA ILE A 323 7.59 11.24 8.58
C ILE A 323 8.23 9.97 8.03
N GLN A 324 9.25 9.48 8.72
CA GLN A 324 9.98 8.27 8.35
C GLN A 324 9.35 7.06 9.04
N CYS A 325 8.37 6.45 8.38
CA CYS A 325 7.48 5.45 8.98
C CYS A 325 8.23 4.19 9.45
N HIS A 326 9.32 3.84 8.79
CA HIS A 326 10.16 2.68 9.11
C HIS A 326 11.42 3.04 9.91
N GLY A 327 11.49 4.26 10.44
CA GLY A 327 12.67 4.78 11.13
C GLY A 327 13.72 5.33 10.17
N SER A 328 14.90 5.63 10.68
CA SER A 328 15.99 6.21 9.89
C SER A 328 17.36 6.04 10.54
N PHE A 329 18.41 6.30 9.76
CA PHE A 329 19.80 6.35 10.25
C PHE A 329 20.12 7.63 11.03
N ALA A 330 19.16 8.51 11.32
CA ALA A 330 19.43 9.76 12.04
C ALA A 330 19.99 9.52 13.46
N THR A 331 19.51 8.48 14.13
CA THR A 331 19.98 8.08 15.47
C THR A 331 20.15 6.57 15.55
N ALA A 332 20.91 6.12 16.54
CA ALA A 332 21.00 4.71 16.89
C ALA A 332 20.85 4.53 18.40
N SER A 333 20.25 3.42 18.83
CA SER A 333 20.01 3.11 20.24
C SER A 333 20.58 1.75 20.60
N CYS A 334 21.20 1.65 21.77
CA CYS A 334 21.68 0.37 22.32
C CYS A 334 20.49 -0.53 22.68
N LEU A 335 20.53 -1.81 22.29
CA LEU A 335 19.47 -2.77 22.62
C LEU A 335 19.37 -3.08 24.13
N LEU A 336 20.46 -2.95 24.89
CA LEU A 336 20.46 -3.15 26.35
C LEU A 336 20.10 -1.90 27.12
N CYS A 337 21.00 -0.90 27.10
CA CYS A 337 20.90 0.26 27.98
C CYS A 337 20.03 1.38 27.40
N ARG A 338 19.49 1.20 26.19
CA ARG A 338 18.66 2.18 25.46
C ARG A 338 19.32 3.55 25.24
N ARG A 339 20.63 3.67 25.46
CA ARG A 339 21.40 4.88 25.15
C ARG A 339 21.27 5.19 23.67
N ARG A 340 20.83 6.41 23.37
CA ARG A 340 20.74 6.95 22.01
C ARG A 340 22.02 7.73 21.68
N VAL A 341 22.52 7.55 20.46
CA VAL A 341 23.63 8.28 19.86
C VAL A 341 23.20 8.83 18.50
N LEU A 342 23.93 9.81 17.96
CA LEU A 342 23.70 10.28 16.60
C LEU A 342 24.17 9.22 15.59
N GLY A 343 23.47 9.09 14.47
CA GLY A 343 23.84 8.13 13.42
C GLY A 343 25.24 8.34 12.86
N LYS A 344 25.73 9.58 12.87
CA LYS A 344 27.10 9.95 12.48
C LYS A 344 28.16 9.33 13.38
N GLU A 345 27.84 9.06 14.65
CA GLU A 345 28.78 8.45 15.60
C GLU A 345 29.07 6.98 15.28
N ILE A 346 28.16 6.30 14.57
CA ILE A 346 28.31 4.90 14.15
C ILE A 346 28.63 4.75 12.65
N GLU A 347 28.81 5.86 11.94
CA GLU A 347 29.06 5.89 10.49
C GLU A 347 30.32 5.09 10.13
N THR A 348 31.40 5.27 10.89
CA THR A 348 32.70 4.64 10.59
C THR A 348 32.60 3.11 10.68
N GLU A 349 31.93 2.60 11.70
CA GLU A 349 31.67 1.18 11.92
C GLU A 349 30.82 0.62 10.78
N ILE A 350 29.69 1.28 10.45
CA ILE A 350 28.81 0.88 9.35
C ILE A 350 29.57 0.82 8.03
N MET A 351 30.32 1.87 7.69
CA MET A 351 31.10 1.94 6.44
C MET A 351 32.19 0.87 6.37
N SER A 352 32.73 0.47 7.52
CA SER A 352 33.69 -0.63 7.62
C SER A 352 33.04 -2.02 7.67
N ARG A 353 31.71 -2.12 7.50
CA ARG A 353 30.90 -3.34 7.63
C ARG A 353 31.07 -4.05 8.97
N LYS A 354 31.27 -3.27 10.04
CA LYS A 354 31.38 -3.77 11.42
C LYS A 354 30.11 -3.43 12.19
N VAL A 355 29.72 -4.32 13.09
CA VAL A 355 28.58 -4.10 13.98
C VAL A 355 28.95 -3.02 15.00
N PRO A 356 28.27 -1.86 15.03
CA PRO A 356 28.50 -0.81 16.01
C PRO A 356 28.09 -1.29 17.40
N LEU A 357 29.02 -1.17 18.34
CA LEU A 357 28.87 -1.60 19.72
C LEU A 357 28.64 -0.40 20.63
N CYS A 358 27.80 -0.58 21.65
CA CYS A 358 27.55 0.44 22.67
C CYS A 358 28.85 0.73 23.45
N PRO A 359 29.25 2.00 23.55
CA PRO A 359 30.49 2.40 24.21
C PRO A 359 30.44 2.24 25.74
N VAL A 360 29.30 1.86 26.33
CA VAL A 360 29.16 1.64 27.78
C VAL A 360 28.88 0.20 28.14
N CYS A 361 28.08 -0.51 27.35
CA CYS A 361 27.80 -1.92 27.64
C CYS A 361 28.98 -2.84 27.33
N ASN A 362 29.89 -2.42 26.44
CA ASN A 362 30.97 -3.27 25.93
C ASN A 362 32.37 -2.85 26.42
N THR A 363 32.46 -2.04 27.48
CA THR A 363 33.75 -1.61 28.06
C THR A 363 34.50 -2.72 28.82
N SER A 364 33.89 -3.89 29.00
CA SER A 364 34.39 -4.95 29.88
C SER A 364 34.20 -6.38 29.34
N THR A 365 34.42 -6.61 28.04
CA THR A 365 34.75 -7.96 27.56
C THR A 365 36.26 -8.17 27.68
N ALA A 366 36.67 -8.75 28.82
CA ALA A 366 38.00 -9.30 28.97
C ALA A 366 38.26 -10.30 27.83
N ALA A 367 39.35 -10.09 27.10
CA ALA A 367 39.84 -11.04 26.10
C ALA A 367 39.83 -12.47 26.69
N PRO A 368 39.38 -13.49 25.96
CA PRO A 368 39.45 -14.86 26.44
C PRO A 368 40.92 -15.20 26.69
N LYS A 369 41.27 -15.45 27.96
CA LYS A 369 42.62 -15.88 28.34
C LYS A 369 42.88 -17.21 27.64
N LYS A 370 43.77 -17.21 26.64
CA LYS A 370 44.41 -18.42 26.14
C LYS A 370 45.13 -19.09 27.31
N SER A 371 44.49 -20.04 27.99
CA SER A 371 45.17 -20.89 28.95
C SER A 371 46.02 -21.88 28.15
N THR A 372 47.30 -21.58 28.03
CA THR A 372 48.32 -22.55 27.67
C THR A 372 48.31 -23.68 28.70
N LYS A 373 47.68 -24.81 28.38
CA LYS A 373 47.94 -26.08 29.05
C LYS A 373 48.71 -27.00 28.12
N SER A 374 49.96 -27.16 28.51
CA SER A 374 51.00 -28.05 27.98
C SER A 374 50.54 -29.50 27.79
N LYS A 375 50.93 -30.06 26.63
CA LYS A 375 50.89 -31.48 26.27
C LYS A 375 51.37 -32.39 27.41
N LYS A 376 50.57 -33.39 27.78
CA LYS A 376 51.07 -34.69 28.22
C LYS A 376 50.22 -35.80 27.59
N LYS A 377 50.91 -36.68 26.89
CA LYS A 377 50.40 -37.71 25.98
C LYS A 377 50.17 -39.01 26.76
N ALA A 378 48.99 -39.62 26.69
CA ALA A 378 48.81 -41.04 27.00
C ALA A 378 47.63 -41.64 26.22
N ARG A 379 47.91 -42.81 25.64
CA ARG A 379 47.10 -43.71 24.81
C ARG A 379 45.68 -44.00 25.34
N GLY A 380 44.75 -44.17 24.39
CA GLY A 380 43.86 -45.33 24.37
C GLY A 380 42.37 -45.04 24.34
N GLU A 381 41.74 -45.52 23.26
CA GLU A 381 40.39 -46.11 23.21
C GLU A 381 39.18 -45.18 23.01
N TRP A 382 38.37 -45.55 22.02
CA TRP A 382 37.13 -44.89 21.60
C TRP A 382 36.11 -44.88 22.73
N ASP A 383 35.56 -43.70 23.04
CA ASP A 383 34.18 -43.62 23.53
C ASP A 383 33.54 -42.27 23.17
N SER A 384 32.23 -42.35 22.99
CA SER A 384 31.33 -41.37 22.41
C SER A 384 30.94 -40.33 23.46
N ALA A 385 31.04 -39.02 23.18
CA ALA A 385 30.30 -37.98 23.90
C ALA A 385 30.48 -36.60 23.23
N GLU A 386 29.36 -36.04 22.78
CA GLU A 386 28.93 -34.65 23.02
C GLU A 386 29.99 -33.55 22.79
N GLU A 387 30.00 -33.00 21.57
CA GLU A 387 30.46 -31.62 21.38
C GLU A 387 29.35 -30.69 21.87
N ASP A 388 29.45 -30.32 23.14
CA ASP A 388 28.77 -29.22 23.81
C ASP A 388 29.15 -27.91 23.08
N GLU A 389 28.41 -27.61 22.01
CA GLU A 389 28.50 -26.34 21.28
C GLU A 389 28.01 -25.26 22.23
N SER A 390 28.95 -24.56 22.86
CA SER A 390 28.64 -23.55 23.86
C SER A 390 27.69 -22.49 23.30
N ASP A 391 26.47 -22.43 23.83
CA ASP A 391 25.44 -21.38 23.65
C ASP A 391 25.91 -20.00 24.16
N ALA A 392 27.09 -19.55 23.76
CA ALA A 392 27.51 -18.17 23.95
C ALA A 392 26.90 -17.37 22.80
N PRO A 393 26.08 -16.32 23.08
CA PRO A 393 25.53 -15.50 22.02
C PRO A 393 26.68 -14.92 21.16
N THR A 394 26.63 -15.17 19.85
CA THR A 394 27.65 -14.81 18.86
C THR A 394 28.00 -13.32 18.89
N TYR A 395 27.09 -12.47 19.39
CA TYR A 395 27.31 -11.04 19.57
C TYR A 395 27.06 -10.58 21.01
N PRO A 396 27.87 -9.63 21.50
CA PRO A 396 27.67 -9.10 22.84
C PRO A 396 26.34 -8.32 22.88
N PRO A 397 25.61 -8.35 24.01
CA PRO A 397 24.24 -7.86 24.03
C PRO A 397 24.13 -6.34 23.78
N GLY A 398 25.21 -5.58 23.96
CA GLY A 398 25.27 -4.14 23.74
C GLY A 398 25.40 -3.69 22.28
N ILE A 399 24.63 -4.26 21.34
CA ILE A 399 24.60 -3.82 19.93
C ILE A 399 23.85 -2.48 19.81
N MET A 400 24.37 -1.58 18.96
CA MET A 400 23.63 -0.39 18.54
C MET A 400 22.73 -0.75 17.35
N LYS A 401 21.48 -0.29 17.33
CA LYS A 401 20.55 -0.42 16.19
C LYS A 401 20.09 0.97 15.76
N ALA A 402 20.02 1.23 14.45
CA ALA A 402 19.40 2.45 13.92
C ALA A 402 17.95 2.59 14.42
N SER A 403 17.48 3.83 14.59
CA SER A 403 16.18 4.18 15.20
C SER A 403 15.04 3.26 14.71
N GLN A 404 14.29 2.68 15.66
CA GLN A 404 13.10 1.85 15.38
C GLN A 404 11.89 2.70 14.93
N LYS A 405 10.95 2.02 14.27
CA LYS A 405 9.57 2.40 13.92
C LYS A 405 8.96 3.36 14.95
N LEU A 406 8.63 4.57 14.51
CA LEU A 406 7.95 5.60 15.31
C LEU A 406 6.43 5.38 15.20
N SER A 407 5.91 4.28 15.73
CA SER A 407 4.45 3.99 15.71
C SER A 407 3.65 5.19 16.23
N ASP A 408 4.05 5.71 17.39
CA ASP A 408 3.40 6.81 18.08
C ASP A 408 3.35 8.13 17.30
N GLU A 409 4.43 8.49 16.60
CA GLU A 409 4.46 9.74 15.82
C GLU A 409 3.71 9.60 14.50
N PHE A 410 3.82 8.42 13.88
CA PHE A 410 3.09 8.07 12.68
C PHE A 410 1.58 8.12 12.94
N ASP A 411 1.09 7.41 13.96
CA ASP A 411 -0.34 7.32 14.29
C ASP A 411 -0.93 8.69 14.64
N ARG A 412 -0.24 9.47 15.48
CA ARG A 412 -0.66 10.83 15.84
C ARG A 412 -0.71 11.76 14.63
N SER A 413 0.30 11.68 13.76
CA SER A 413 0.35 12.53 12.57
C SER A 413 -0.73 12.13 11.58
N LEU A 414 -0.96 10.83 11.38
CA LEU A 414 -1.99 10.30 10.50
C LEU A 414 -3.39 10.72 10.94
N GLU A 415 -3.70 10.58 12.23
CA GLU A 415 -4.97 11.06 12.79
C GLU A 415 -5.13 12.57 12.61
N ALA A 416 -4.06 13.32 12.87
CA ALA A 416 -4.07 14.78 12.72
C ALA A 416 -4.18 15.25 11.26
N ASP A 417 -3.70 14.47 10.28
CA ASP A 417 -3.63 14.83 8.87
C ASP A 417 -4.86 14.33 8.09
N ARG A 418 -5.48 13.21 8.50
CA ARG A 418 -6.71 12.62 7.92
C ARG A 418 -7.79 13.63 7.60
N SER A 419 -8.11 14.49 8.57
CA SER A 419 -9.22 15.46 8.47
C SER A 419 -8.92 16.69 7.62
N LYS A 420 -7.67 16.86 7.16
CA LYS A 420 -7.25 18.05 6.40
C LYS A 420 -6.80 17.75 4.98
N ALA A 421 -6.40 16.51 4.70
CA ALA A 421 -5.86 16.14 3.40
C ALA A 421 -6.91 16.35 2.29
N ASP A 422 -6.46 16.84 1.13
CA ASP A 422 -7.31 17.09 -0.04
C ASP A 422 -6.82 16.40 -1.32
N LEU A 423 -5.66 15.73 -1.27
CA LEU A 423 -5.10 14.91 -2.34
C LEU A 423 -4.08 13.92 -1.77
N LEU A 424 -4.10 12.68 -2.26
CA LEU A 424 -3.08 11.67 -2.00
C LEU A 424 -2.28 11.37 -3.27
N LEU A 425 -0.96 11.50 -3.19
CA LEU A 425 0.00 11.04 -4.19
C LEU A 425 0.75 9.82 -3.65
N VAL A 426 0.69 8.69 -4.35
CA VAL A 426 1.49 7.49 -4.04
C VAL A 426 2.59 7.36 -5.07
N ILE A 427 3.85 7.40 -4.66
CA ILE A 427 5.00 7.46 -5.56
C ILE A 427 6.02 6.36 -5.22
N GLY A 428 6.29 5.48 -6.19
CA GLY A 428 7.42 4.54 -6.13
C GLY A 428 7.34 3.52 -4.98
N THR A 429 6.15 2.98 -4.70
CA THR A 429 5.97 1.95 -3.68
C THR A 429 5.04 0.84 -4.16
N SER A 430 5.23 -0.38 -3.65
CA SER A 430 4.32 -1.50 -3.87
C SER A 430 3.22 -1.62 -2.81
N LEU A 431 3.25 -0.80 -1.76
CA LEU A 431 2.27 -0.81 -0.65
C LEU A 431 2.00 -2.18 0.00
N LYS A 432 3.03 -3.03 0.11
CA LYS A 432 2.89 -4.37 0.73
C LYS A 432 3.26 -4.44 2.22
N VAL A 433 3.68 -3.34 2.85
CA VAL A 433 4.23 -3.35 4.22
C VAL A 433 3.47 -2.37 5.10
N ALA A 434 2.84 -2.90 6.14
CA ALA A 434 2.25 -2.14 7.23
C ALA A 434 3.35 -1.39 8.03
N PRO A 435 3.07 -0.19 8.57
CA PRO A 435 1.75 0.44 8.73
C PRO A 435 1.39 1.36 7.56
N VAL A 436 2.27 1.49 6.57
CA VAL A 436 2.12 2.48 5.50
C VAL A 436 1.12 2.01 4.45
N ALA A 437 0.99 0.69 4.24
CA ALA A 437 -0.10 0.11 3.45
C ALA A 437 -1.48 0.51 3.99
N ASP A 438 -1.61 0.56 5.32
CA ASP A 438 -2.89 0.82 5.99
C ASP A 438 -3.29 2.30 5.97
N LEU A 439 -2.32 3.20 5.72
CA LEU A 439 -2.56 4.64 5.64
C LEU A 439 -3.73 4.98 4.70
N LEU A 440 -3.90 4.25 3.60
CA LEU A 440 -4.98 4.47 2.65
C LEU A 440 -6.37 4.22 3.28
N SER A 441 -6.49 3.20 4.13
CA SER A 441 -7.70 2.88 4.90
C SER A 441 -8.03 3.95 5.95
N HIS A 442 -7.04 4.75 6.34
CA HIS A 442 -7.19 5.87 7.26
C HIS A 442 -7.56 7.19 6.57
N LEU A 443 -7.69 7.27 5.25
CA LEU A 443 -8.08 8.52 4.59
C LEU A 443 -9.56 8.48 4.15
N PRO A 444 -10.26 9.63 4.19
CA PRO A 444 -11.61 9.73 3.63
C PRO A 444 -11.63 9.27 2.17
N HIS A 445 -12.62 8.46 1.80
CA HIS A 445 -12.71 7.90 0.45
C HIS A 445 -12.97 8.97 -0.62
N SER A 446 -13.56 10.11 -0.24
CA SER A 446 -13.73 11.30 -1.07
C SER A 446 -12.44 12.00 -1.49
N ILE A 447 -11.29 11.71 -0.86
CA ILE A 447 -10.00 12.30 -1.25
C ILE A 447 -9.52 11.68 -2.56
N PRO A 448 -9.17 12.49 -3.59
CA PRO A 448 -8.60 11.97 -4.83
C PRO A 448 -7.25 11.29 -4.62
N GLN A 449 -7.02 10.17 -5.29
CA GLN A 449 -5.80 9.37 -5.20
C GLN A 449 -5.11 9.23 -6.57
N ILE A 450 -3.83 9.56 -6.64
CA ILE A 450 -3.00 9.42 -7.84
C ILE A 450 -1.84 8.47 -7.55
N LEU A 451 -1.68 7.45 -8.37
CA LEU A 451 -0.57 6.50 -8.31
C LEU A 451 0.48 6.84 -9.38
N ILE A 452 1.74 6.95 -8.97
CA ILE A 452 2.92 7.07 -9.82
C ILE A 452 3.84 5.91 -9.47
N ASN A 453 3.89 4.88 -10.33
CA ASN A 453 4.71 3.71 -10.03
C ASN A 453 5.18 3.00 -11.30
N LYS A 454 6.21 2.17 -11.21
CA LYS A 454 6.66 1.39 -12.38
C LYS A 454 5.68 0.27 -12.75
N THR A 455 5.09 -0.33 -11.73
CA THR A 455 4.16 -1.47 -11.83
C THR A 455 2.80 -1.11 -11.20
N PRO A 456 1.69 -1.73 -11.64
CA PRO A 456 0.38 -1.53 -11.03
C PRO A 456 0.32 -2.15 -9.62
N ILE A 457 -0.53 -1.60 -8.76
CA ILE A 457 -0.83 -2.11 -7.43
C ILE A 457 -2.26 -2.65 -7.44
N ARG A 458 -2.45 -3.95 -7.18
CA ARG A 458 -3.74 -4.64 -7.40
C ARG A 458 -4.72 -4.49 -6.23
N HIS A 459 -4.23 -4.27 -5.01
CA HIS A 459 -5.03 -4.21 -3.79
C HIS A 459 -5.51 -2.79 -3.44
N ILE A 460 -5.34 -1.83 -4.34
CA ILE A 460 -5.82 -0.45 -4.18
C ILE A 460 -6.55 -0.01 -5.45
N ASN A 461 -7.35 1.05 -5.35
CA ASN A 461 -8.15 1.56 -6.47
C ASN A 461 -7.95 3.08 -6.64
N PRO A 462 -6.82 3.52 -7.22
CA PRO A 462 -6.49 4.93 -7.41
C PRO A 462 -7.36 5.55 -8.50
N ASP A 463 -7.57 6.85 -8.43
CA ASP A 463 -8.40 7.56 -9.41
C ASP A 463 -7.67 7.79 -10.72
N ILE A 464 -6.36 7.98 -10.67
CA ILE A 464 -5.47 8.14 -11.82
C ILE A 464 -4.22 7.30 -11.58
N VAL A 465 -3.83 6.49 -12.57
CA VAL A 465 -2.67 5.61 -12.51
C VAL A 465 -1.67 5.98 -13.61
N LEU A 466 -0.49 6.44 -13.21
CA LEU A 466 0.62 6.81 -14.10
C LEU A 466 1.72 5.76 -13.94
N LEU A 467 1.86 4.89 -14.95
CA LEU A 467 2.83 3.80 -14.93
C LEU A 467 4.10 4.17 -15.70
N GLY A 468 5.27 3.96 -15.10
CA GLY A 468 6.58 4.21 -15.71
C GLY A 468 7.65 4.62 -14.71
N ASN A 469 8.75 5.18 -15.20
CA ASN A 469 9.77 5.75 -14.32
C ASN A 469 9.20 6.97 -13.57
N ALA A 470 9.27 6.94 -12.24
CA ALA A 470 8.70 7.98 -11.40
C ALA A 470 9.33 9.37 -11.66
N ASP A 471 10.63 9.44 -11.95
CA ASP A 471 11.31 10.70 -12.24
C ASP A 471 10.80 11.33 -13.54
N ASP A 472 10.64 10.53 -14.60
CA ASP A 472 10.14 11.01 -15.89
C ASP A 472 8.70 11.51 -15.78
N ILE A 473 7.86 10.81 -15.02
CA ILE A 473 6.47 11.21 -14.75
C ILE A 473 6.44 12.52 -13.97
N VAL A 474 7.24 12.64 -12.91
CA VAL A 474 7.33 13.85 -12.09
C VAL A 474 7.83 15.04 -12.90
N ILE A 475 8.83 14.85 -13.76
CA ILE A 475 9.35 15.89 -14.67
C ILE A 475 8.23 16.34 -15.62
N HIS A 476 7.52 15.41 -16.25
CA HIS A 476 6.37 15.73 -17.12
C HIS A 476 5.28 16.53 -16.37
N LEU A 477 4.93 16.12 -15.15
CA LEU A 477 3.95 16.84 -14.33
C LEU A 477 4.44 18.26 -14.00
N CYS A 478 5.73 18.44 -13.68
CA CYS A 478 6.32 19.74 -13.44
C CYS A 478 6.24 20.65 -14.67
N GLU A 479 6.58 20.14 -15.85
CA GLU A 479 6.46 20.88 -17.12
C GLU A 479 5.01 21.32 -17.38
N ARG A 480 4.05 20.41 -17.20
CA ARG A 480 2.60 20.67 -17.35
C ARG A 480 2.06 21.65 -16.31
N LEU A 481 2.65 21.69 -15.12
CA LEU A 481 2.32 22.63 -14.05
C LEU A 481 2.99 24.00 -14.24
N GLY A 482 3.98 24.11 -15.14
CA GLY A 482 4.85 25.28 -15.26
C GLY A 482 5.76 25.46 -14.05
N TRP A 483 6.18 24.36 -13.42
CA TRP A 483 7.04 24.36 -12.25
C TRP A 483 8.46 23.96 -12.63
N GLU A 484 9.44 24.72 -12.17
CA GLU A 484 10.85 24.40 -12.36
C GLU A 484 11.36 23.57 -11.17
N LEU A 485 11.91 22.38 -11.46
CA LEU A 485 12.53 21.55 -10.44
C LEU A 485 13.81 22.21 -9.93
N PRO A 486 14.01 22.29 -8.59
CA PRO A 486 15.24 22.83 -8.06
C PRO A 486 16.44 21.98 -8.48
N PRO A 487 17.64 22.57 -8.67
CA PRO A 487 18.86 21.81 -8.94
C PRO A 487 19.23 20.93 -7.73
N PRO A 488 19.96 19.82 -7.93
CA PRO A 488 20.45 19.02 -6.81
C PRO A 488 21.36 19.83 -5.90
N ALA A 489 21.22 19.65 -4.58
CA ALA A 489 22.09 20.28 -3.60
C ALA A 489 23.56 19.80 -3.82
N PRO A 490 24.56 20.68 -3.69
CA PRO A 490 25.96 20.28 -3.78
C PRO A 490 26.31 19.30 -2.65
N ILE A 491 26.98 18.19 -2.97
CA ILE A 491 27.53 17.30 -1.96
C ILE A 491 28.67 18.04 -1.24
N GLU A 492 28.51 18.32 0.06
CA GLU A 492 29.60 18.86 0.88
C GLU A 492 30.71 17.80 0.99
N THR A 493 31.74 17.90 0.15
CA THR A 493 32.93 17.06 0.26
C THR A 493 33.89 17.66 1.28
N THR A 494 33.80 17.22 2.54
CA THR A 494 34.90 17.44 3.50
C THR A 494 36.12 16.62 3.07
N PRO A 495 37.31 17.21 2.93
CA PRO A 495 38.50 16.48 2.50
C PRO A 495 39.03 15.62 3.67
N VAL A 496 38.81 14.30 3.60
CA VAL A 496 39.45 13.34 4.51
C VAL A 496 40.63 12.68 3.77
N SER A 497 41.79 12.73 4.41
CA SER A 497 43.07 12.22 3.91
C SER A 497 43.00 10.73 3.52
N SER A 498 43.63 10.44 2.40
CA SER A 498 43.80 9.15 1.74
C SER A 498 44.29 8.00 2.63
N SER A 499 43.52 6.91 2.73
CA SER A 499 44.00 5.52 2.55
C SER A 499 42.87 4.53 2.88
N GLY A 500 42.03 4.22 1.90
CA GLY A 500 41.01 3.18 1.98
C GLY A 500 40.29 3.12 0.65
N ALA A 501 40.22 1.94 0.03
CA ALA A 501 39.60 1.73 -1.28
C ALA A 501 38.10 2.03 -1.20
N ARG A 502 37.73 3.29 -1.42
CA ARG A 502 36.36 3.73 -1.65
C ARG A 502 35.90 3.08 -2.95
N LEU A 503 34.89 2.21 -2.88
CA LEU A 503 34.15 1.80 -4.07
C LEU A 503 33.65 3.09 -4.71
N GLN A 504 34.15 3.38 -5.92
CA GLN A 504 33.70 4.55 -6.66
C GLN A 504 32.19 4.36 -6.90
N PRO A 505 31.34 5.37 -6.67
CA PRO A 505 30.00 5.33 -7.24
C PRO A 505 30.16 5.05 -8.73
N ALA A 506 29.28 4.21 -9.29
CA ALA A 506 29.26 3.95 -10.72
C ALA A 506 29.41 5.30 -11.43
N ARG A 507 30.44 5.43 -12.28
CA ARG A 507 30.71 6.68 -12.98
C ARG A 507 29.43 7.12 -13.67
N ILE A 508 28.75 8.10 -13.09
CA ILE A 508 27.77 8.88 -13.83
C ILE A 508 28.58 9.44 -14.98
N ASN A 509 28.22 9.06 -16.20
CA ASN A 509 28.72 9.70 -17.40
C ASN A 509 28.18 11.15 -17.42
N ALA A 510 28.74 12.01 -16.58
CA ALA A 510 28.54 13.46 -16.54
C ALA A 510 29.10 14.16 -17.81
N LYS A 511 29.44 13.38 -18.84
CA LYS A 511 29.78 13.83 -20.19
C LYS A 511 28.65 13.65 -21.20
N LYS A 512 27.49 13.09 -20.83
CA LYS A 512 26.26 13.44 -21.55
C LYS A 512 25.84 14.81 -21.06
N ARG A 513 26.55 15.83 -21.57
CA ARG A 513 26.06 17.19 -21.62
C ARG A 513 24.63 17.15 -22.15
N VAL A 514 23.87 18.14 -21.71
CA VAL A 514 22.78 18.77 -22.46
C VAL A 514 23.31 19.20 -23.83
N SER A 515 23.60 18.23 -24.69
CA SER A 515 23.49 18.38 -26.13
C SER A 515 22.07 17.98 -26.45
N SER A 516 21.42 18.82 -27.24
CA SER A 516 20.17 18.61 -27.95
C SER A 516 20.20 17.32 -28.80
N GLU A 517 20.33 16.17 -28.15
CA GLU A 517 19.88 14.90 -28.67
C GLU A 517 18.38 14.90 -28.38
N ILE A 518 17.60 14.92 -29.45
CA ILE A 518 16.18 14.65 -29.42
C ILE A 518 16.04 13.28 -28.76
N ILE A 519 15.77 13.26 -27.45
CA ILE A 519 15.12 12.11 -26.84
C ILE A 519 13.80 12.06 -27.61
N ASP A 520 13.56 10.98 -28.34
CA ASP A 520 12.23 10.72 -28.89
C ASP A 520 11.29 10.70 -27.70
N TYR A 521 10.66 11.85 -27.44
CA TYR A 521 9.73 12.02 -26.35
C TYR A 521 8.46 11.32 -26.79
N GLU A 522 8.41 10.01 -26.54
CA GLU A 522 7.17 9.27 -26.70
C GLU A 522 6.17 9.84 -25.70
N PRO A 523 5.06 10.45 -26.18
CA PRO A 523 4.06 11.01 -25.29
C PRO A 523 3.41 9.88 -24.48
N PRO A 524 2.97 10.16 -23.25
CA PRO A 524 2.29 9.16 -22.44
C PRO A 524 1.02 8.67 -23.15
N ARG A 525 0.84 7.35 -23.18
CA ARG A 525 -0.30 6.69 -23.84
C ARG A 525 -1.36 6.31 -22.82
N GLN A 526 -2.60 6.72 -23.07
CA GLN A 526 -3.75 6.22 -22.30
C GLN A 526 -4.11 4.80 -22.74
N VAL A 527 -4.47 3.94 -21.78
CA VAL A 527 -4.97 2.58 -22.06
C VAL A 527 -6.46 2.66 -22.39
N GLY A 528 -6.78 2.82 -23.68
CA GLY A 528 -8.14 3.10 -24.17
C GLY A 528 -8.75 4.34 -23.53
N ASP A 529 -9.93 4.21 -22.94
CA ASP A 529 -10.64 5.26 -22.20
C ASP A 529 -10.45 5.15 -20.66
N SER A 530 -9.53 4.30 -20.21
CA SER A 530 -9.32 4.03 -18.79
C SER A 530 -8.57 5.15 -18.05
N HIS A 531 -8.47 5.02 -16.73
CA HIS A 531 -7.73 5.94 -15.86
C HIS A 531 -6.21 5.64 -15.80
N VAL A 532 -5.72 4.74 -16.66
CA VAL A 532 -4.34 4.25 -16.67
C VAL A 532 -3.58 4.85 -17.84
N TRP A 533 -2.42 5.44 -17.52
CA TRP A 533 -1.51 6.08 -18.46
C TRP A 533 -0.14 5.43 -18.39
N LEU A 534 0.43 5.15 -19.55
CA LEU A 534 1.73 4.50 -19.69
C LEU A 534 2.76 5.49 -20.18
N PHE A 535 3.83 5.63 -19.41
CA PHE A 535 5.06 6.31 -19.78
C PHE A 535 6.08 5.27 -20.27
N PRO A 536 7.12 5.70 -21.01
CA PRO A 536 8.21 4.83 -21.40
C PRO A 536 8.78 4.06 -20.20
N GLY A 537 8.99 2.75 -20.37
CA GLY A 537 9.50 1.88 -19.30
C GLY A 537 8.46 1.41 -18.27
N ALA A 538 7.16 1.61 -18.52
CA ALA A 538 6.09 1.00 -17.72
C ALA A 538 6.14 -0.53 -17.74
N GLU A 539 6.03 -1.16 -16.57
CA GLU A 539 6.05 -2.62 -16.40
C GLU A 539 4.67 -3.09 -15.91
N GLY A 540 3.70 -3.12 -16.83
CA GLY A 540 2.32 -3.51 -16.52
C GLY A 540 2.08 -5.02 -16.37
N GLY A 541 2.98 -5.85 -16.91
CA GLY A 541 2.86 -7.31 -16.89
C GLY A 541 1.54 -7.83 -17.46
N LYS A 542 1.10 -9.02 -17.00
CA LYS A 542 -0.18 -9.64 -17.38
C LYS A 542 -1.39 -8.76 -17.07
N TRP A 543 -1.35 -8.01 -15.97
CA TRP A 543 -2.44 -7.13 -15.56
C TRP A 543 -2.78 -6.09 -16.62
N LEU A 544 -1.76 -5.46 -17.21
CA LEU A 544 -1.96 -4.48 -18.28
C LEU A 544 -2.52 -5.13 -19.54
N SER A 545 -2.03 -6.31 -19.92
CA SER A 545 -2.55 -7.07 -21.06
C SER A 545 -4.02 -7.46 -20.87
N ASP A 546 -4.40 -7.84 -19.64
CA ASP A 546 -5.78 -8.18 -19.29
C ASP A 546 -6.68 -6.95 -19.33
N LEU A 547 -6.19 -5.80 -18.83
CA LEU A 547 -6.90 -4.52 -18.91
C LEU A 547 -7.10 -4.07 -20.35
N GLU A 548 -6.07 -4.15 -21.19
CA GLU A 548 -6.15 -3.83 -22.62
C GLU A 548 -7.17 -4.71 -23.33
N ARG A 549 -7.19 -6.02 -23.03
CA ARG A 549 -8.18 -6.96 -23.59
C ARG A 549 -9.60 -6.63 -23.12
N GLU A 550 -9.77 -6.25 -21.87
CA GLU A 550 -11.07 -5.87 -21.31
C GLU A 550 -11.61 -4.57 -21.92
N VAL A 551 -10.76 -3.57 -22.10
CA VAL A 551 -11.09 -2.31 -22.78
C VAL A 551 -11.47 -2.56 -24.23
N GLU A 552 -10.70 -3.38 -24.95
CA GLU A 552 -11.00 -3.77 -26.33
C GLU A 552 -12.33 -4.53 -26.44
N ARG A 553 -12.62 -5.43 -25.49
CA ARG A 553 -13.91 -6.14 -25.41
C ARG A 553 -15.07 -5.15 -25.24
N ARG A 554 -14.95 -4.19 -24.32
CA ARG A 554 -15.98 -3.16 -24.10
C ARG A 554 -16.19 -2.28 -25.32
N ALA A 555 -15.10 -1.87 -26.00
CA ALA A 555 -15.20 -1.10 -27.24
C ALA A 555 -15.99 -1.86 -28.31
N ARG A 556 -15.71 -3.16 -28.50
CA ARG A 556 -16.46 -4.01 -29.45
C ARG A 556 -17.92 -4.19 -29.07
N GLU A 557 -18.24 -4.30 -27.79
CA GLU A 557 -19.63 -4.40 -27.31
C GLU A 557 -20.41 -3.11 -27.56
N ILE A 558 -19.78 -1.95 -27.37
CA ILE A 558 -20.38 -0.65 -27.70
C ILE A 558 -20.58 -0.50 -29.20
N GLU A 559 -19.60 -0.90 -30.03
CA GLU A 559 -19.73 -0.91 -31.49
C GLU A 559 -20.83 -1.86 -31.98
N ALA A 560 -20.92 -3.07 -31.41
CA ALA A 560 -21.97 -4.03 -31.71
C ALA A 560 -23.36 -3.52 -31.32
N ALA A 561 -23.49 -2.86 -30.16
CA ALA A 561 -24.73 -2.23 -29.72
C ALA A 561 -25.11 -0.98 -30.55
N GLY A 562 -24.11 -0.27 -31.10
CA GLY A 562 -24.30 0.88 -31.99
C GLY A 562 -24.68 0.50 -33.44
N GLY A 563 -24.38 -0.74 -33.86
CA GLY A 563 -24.65 -1.23 -35.22
C GLY A 563 -26.12 -1.58 -35.52
N GLU A 564 -26.99 -1.69 -34.52
CA GLU A 564 -28.40 -2.10 -34.71
C GLU A 564 -29.41 -0.96 -34.92
N ARG A 565 -28.96 0.30 -35.07
CA ARG A 565 -29.87 1.44 -35.31
C ARG A 565 -29.45 2.35 -36.46
N THR A 566 -29.37 1.84 -37.68
CA THR A 566 -29.61 2.62 -38.93
C THR A 566 -30.18 1.75 -40.05
N GLY A 567 -31.32 1.11 -39.80
CA GLY A 567 -32.17 0.55 -40.86
C GLY A 567 -33.31 1.50 -41.18
N THR A 568 -33.12 2.49 -42.06
CA THR A 568 -34.23 3.20 -42.72
C THR A 568 -33.80 3.80 -44.07
N SER A 569 -34.18 3.06 -45.12
CA SER A 569 -34.62 3.52 -46.45
C SER A 569 -33.82 4.61 -47.19
N THR A 570 -33.04 4.19 -48.17
CA THR A 570 -32.77 4.98 -49.40
C THR A 570 -33.59 4.40 -50.57
N PRO A 571 -34.38 5.20 -51.32
CA PRO A 571 -35.07 4.73 -52.51
C PRO A 571 -34.11 4.59 -53.69
N GLN A 572 -34.30 3.52 -54.47
CA GLN A 572 -33.63 3.31 -55.74
C GLN A 572 -34.07 4.34 -56.79
N THR A 573 -33.12 4.91 -57.52
CA THR A 573 -33.33 5.35 -58.91
C THR A 573 -32.20 4.84 -59.81
N ARG A 574 -32.62 4.25 -60.93
CA ARG A 574 -31.84 3.56 -61.95
C ARG A 574 -31.00 4.52 -62.82
N GLY A 575 -29.84 4.02 -63.25
CA GLY A 575 -29.49 3.92 -64.67
C GLY A 575 -28.67 5.04 -65.30
N SER A 576 -27.44 4.67 -65.69
CA SER A 576 -26.78 4.89 -67.01
C SER A 576 -25.32 5.37 -66.89
N SER A 577 -24.42 4.54 -67.42
CA SER A 577 -23.04 4.86 -67.81
C SER A 577 -23.02 5.44 -69.23
N PRO A 578 -21.86 5.74 -69.84
CA PRO A 578 -20.66 6.47 -69.41
C PRO A 578 -20.38 7.65 -70.39
N THR A 579 -19.43 8.56 -70.11
CA THR A 579 -18.57 9.14 -71.18
C THR A 579 -17.42 10.00 -70.64
N SER A 580 -16.32 9.87 -71.37
CA SER A 580 -15.04 10.57 -71.38
C SER A 580 -15.09 12.10 -71.45
N GLY A 581 -14.06 12.76 -70.90
CA GLY A 581 -13.68 14.11 -71.30
C GLY A 581 -12.72 14.76 -70.33
N GLY A 582 -11.42 14.69 -70.59
CA GLY A 582 -10.44 15.50 -69.88
C GLY A 582 -10.55 16.98 -70.27
N LEU A 583 -10.12 17.88 -69.39
CA LEU A 583 -9.31 19.05 -69.71
C LEU A 583 -8.88 19.81 -68.44
N SER A 584 -7.58 20.06 -68.44
CA SER A 584 -6.68 20.89 -67.63
C SER A 584 -7.16 22.24 -67.06
N ARG A 585 -6.43 22.64 -65.98
CA ARG A 585 -6.13 24.00 -65.45
C ARG A 585 -7.28 24.71 -64.74
N GLU A 586 -7.11 25.44 -63.64
CA GLU A 586 -6.03 26.37 -63.31
C GLU A 586 -6.03 26.74 -61.81
N VAL A 587 -4.84 27.09 -61.31
CA VAL A 587 -4.55 27.62 -59.97
C VAL A 587 -5.04 29.06 -59.85
N LYS A 588 -5.57 29.48 -58.68
CA LYS A 588 -5.37 30.85 -58.15
C LYS A 588 -5.54 30.94 -56.63
N LYS A 589 -4.45 31.38 -56.00
CA LYS A 589 -4.32 31.90 -54.63
C LYS A 589 -5.15 33.17 -54.42
N ALA A 590 -5.55 33.42 -53.16
CA ALA A 590 -5.45 34.69 -52.41
C ALA A 590 -6.49 34.70 -51.27
N ARG A 591 -6.30 35.35 -50.12
CA ARG A 591 -5.15 35.97 -49.43
C ARG A 591 -5.69 36.37 -48.05
N ILE A 592 -4.81 36.25 -47.07
CA ILE A 592 -4.91 36.75 -45.69
C ILE A 592 -5.14 38.27 -45.68
N THR A 593 -5.94 38.73 -44.72
CA THR A 593 -5.75 40.01 -44.02
C THR A 593 -5.68 39.74 -42.54
#